data_AF-A0A2E8UD70-F1
#
_entry.id   AF-A0A2E8UD70-F1
#
_cell.length_a   1.000
_cell.length_b   1.000
_cell.length_c   1.000
_cell.angle_alpha   90.00
_cell.angle_beta   90.00
_cell.angle_gamma   90.00
#
_symmetry.space_group_name_H-M   'P 1'
#
loop_
_entity.id
_entity.type
_entity.pdbx_description
1 polymer ?
#
loop_
_entity_poly.entity_id
_entity_poly.type
_entity_poly.pdbx_seq_one_letter_code
_entity_poly.pdbx_strand_id
1 'polypeptide(L)'
;MNILEQANDIVNKRSEEKERQYGPFSEGMRRAAQIASGMTGKDFCAEDMYAALVALKLSRHSYNYKEDNLLDACAYIGALDNYEKEKRDESNKG
;
A
#
# COMPACT_ATOMS: atom_id res chain seq x y z
N MET A 1 -9.52 3.30 19.94
CA MET A 1 -8.78 3.49 18.68
C MET A 1 -9.54 2.74 17.62
N ASN A 2 -9.96 3.40 16.54
CA ASN A 2 -10.68 2.77 15.42
C ASN A 2 -9.71 2.33 14.31
N ILE A 3 -10.22 1.57 13.32
CA ILE A 3 -9.39 1.05 12.23
C ILE A 3 -8.74 2.15 11.36
N LEU A 4 -9.34 3.33 11.27
CA LEU A 4 -8.77 4.44 10.48
C LEU A 4 -7.59 5.08 11.22
N GLU A 5 -7.71 5.25 12.54
CA GLU A 5 -6.62 5.73 13.40
C GLU A 5 -5.44 4.75 13.39
N GLN A 6 -5.73 3.45 13.50
CA GLN A 6 -4.72 2.40 13.42
C GLN A 6 -4.06 2.35 12.03
N ALA A 7 -4.83 2.46 10.94
CA ALA A 7 -4.29 2.53 9.59
C ALA A 7 -3.35 3.73 9.43
N ASN A 8 -3.74 4.89 9.95
CA ASN A 8 -2.89 6.08 9.97
C ASN A 8 -1.60 5.84 10.77
N ASP A 9 -1.65 5.13 11.89
CA ASP A 9 -0.45 4.79 12.66
C ASP A 9 0.47 3.83 11.89
N ILE A 10 -0.10 2.88 11.15
CA ILE A 10 0.62 1.92 10.30
C ILE A 10 1.27 2.58 9.08
N VAL A 11 0.64 3.62 8.53
CA VAL A 11 1.08 4.26 7.28
C VAL A 11 1.96 5.47 7.56
N ASN A 12 1.53 6.36 8.48
CA ASN A 12 2.11 7.68 8.68
C ASN A 12 2.94 7.80 9.97
N LYS A 13 2.68 6.95 10.97
CA LYS A 13 3.37 7.01 12.27
C LYS A 13 4.25 5.78 12.54
N ARG A 14 4.77 5.14 11.48
CA ARG A 14 5.67 4.00 11.63
C ARG A 14 6.87 4.37 12.50
N SER A 15 7.22 3.48 13.43
CA SER A 15 8.47 3.56 14.18
C SER A 15 9.66 3.23 13.28
N GLU A 16 10.81 3.87 13.54
CA GLU A 16 12.07 3.69 12.78
C GLU A 16 12.44 2.23 12.53
N GLU A 17 12.10 1.33 13.47
CA GLU A 17 12.42 -0.10 13.41
C GLU A 17 11.71 -0.82 12.26
N LYS A 18 10.45 -0.48 11.96
CA LYS A 18 9.70 -1.05 10.84
C LYS A 18 10.15 -0.47 9.50
N GLU A 19 10.54 0.81 9.47
CA GLU A 19 11.09 1.43 8.25
C GLU A 19 12.45 0.82 7.88
N ARG A 20 13.33 0.56 8.86
CA ARG A 20 14.62 -0.12 8.61
C ARG A 20 14.46 -1.52 8.04
N GLN A 21 13.38 -2.23 8.40
CA GLN A 21 13.20 -3.62 8.02
C GLN A 21 12.60 -3.80 6.62
N TYR A 22 11.71 -2.90 6.18
CA TYR A 22 10.95 -3.06 4.92
C TYR A 22 11.13 -1.92 3.91
N GLY A 23 11.79 -0.82 4.30
CA GLY A 23 11.91 0.38 3.48
C GLY A 23 10.57 1.14 3.32
N PRO A 24 10.56 2.22 2.51
CA PRO A 24 9.36 3.01 2.23
C PRO A 24 8.29 2.17 1.50
N PHE A 25 7.03 2.36 1.88
CA PHE A 25 5.90 1.64 1.26
C PHE A 25 5.82 1.86 -0.26
N SER A 26 6.00 3.10 -0.72
CA SER A 26 5.90 3.45 -2.14
C SER A 26 7.02 2.79 -2.96
N GLU A 27 8.24 2.69 -2.41
CA GLU A 27 9.32 1.90 -3.01
C GLU A 27 8.99 0.40 -3.08
N GLY A 28 8.42 -0.14 -2.00
CA GLY A 28 7.97 -1.53 -1.97
C GLY A 28 6.98 -1.85 -3.09
N MET A 29 5.99 -0.98 -3.31
CA MET A 29 5.01 -1.16 -4.39
C MET A 29 5.62 -1.02 -5.78
N ARG A 30 6.53 -0.04 -6.00
CA ARG A 30 7.26 0.07 -7.27
C ARG A 30 8.07 -1.19 -7.59
N ARG A 31 8.78 -1.73 -6.60
CA ARG A 31 9.55 -2.98 -6.76
C ARG A 31 8.65 -4.18 -7.03
N ALA A 32 7.54 -4.30 -6.29
CA ALA A 32 6.57 -5.38 -6.50
C ALA A 32 5.99 -5.35 -7.91
N ALA A 33 5.65 -4.16 -8.41
CA ALA A 33 5.17 -3.97 -9.79
C ALA A 33 6.20 -4.44 -10.82
N GLN A 34 7.47 -4.03 -10.67
CA GLN A 34 8.55 -4.46 -11.57
C GLN A 34 8.74 -5.98 -11.57
N ILE A 35 8.72 -6.61 -10.39
CA ILE A 35 8.84 -8.06 -10.26
C ILE A 35 7.63 -8.76 -10.91
N ALA A 36 6.41 -8.31 -10.63
CA ALA A 36 5.19 -8.86 -11.22
C ALA A 36 5.18 -8.73 -12.75
N SER A 37 5.63 -7.59 -13.26
CA SER A 37 5.78 -7.37 -14.70
C SER A 37 6.79 -8.35 -15.31
N GLY A 38 7.97 -8.48 -14.71
CA GLY A 38 9.02 -9.40 -15.17
C GLY A 38 8.58 -10.87 -15.13
N MET A 39 7.79 -11.27 -14.12
CA MET A 39 7.33 -12.65 -13.97
C MET A 39 6.21 -13.03 -14.96
N THR A 40 5.40 -12.07 -15.39
CA THR A 40 4.16 -12.37 -16.13
C THR A 40 4.16 -11.85 -17.57
N GLY A 41 5.10 -10.97 -17.92
CA GLY A 41 5.12 -10.28 -19.21
C GLY A 41 3.99 -9.24 -19.38
N LYS A 42 3.29 -8.87 -18.31
CA LYS A 42 2.27 -7.82 -18.30
C LYS A 42 2.87 -6.53 -17.74
N ASP A 43 2.31 -5.39 -18.12
CA ASP A 43 2.72 -4.11 -17.56
C ASP A 43 1.94 -3.82 -16.28
N PHE A 44 2.65 -3.77 -15.15
CA PHE A 44 2.13 -3.31 -13.87
C PHE A 44 2.84 -2.03 -13.41
N CYS A 45 2.09 -1.13 -12.80
CA CYS A 45 2.60 0.01 -12.04
C CYS A 45 2.38 -0.16 -10.53
N ALA A 46 2.86 0.79 -9.73
CA ALA A 46 2.75 0.72 -8.27
C ALA A 46 1.28 0.79 -7.81
N GLU A 47 0.46 1.61 -8.48
CA GLU A 47 -0.96 1.76 -8.24
C GLU A 47 -1.71 0.43 -8.40
N ASP A 48 -1.34 -0.39 -9.39
CA ASP A 48 -1.90 -1.73 -9.57
C ASP A 48 -1.63 -2.64 -8.36
N MET A 49 -0.46 -2.51 -7.74
CA MET A 49 -0.10 -3.31 -6.56
C MET A 49 -0.91 -2.89 -5.33
N TYR A 50 -1.14 -1.59 -5.14
CA TYR A 50 -2.06 -1.12 -4.11
C TYR A 50 -3.48 -1.66 -4.35
N ALA A 51 -4.00 -1.55 -5.58
CA ALA A 51 -5.33 -2.05 -5.92
C ALA A 51 -5.46 -3.56 -5.71
N ALA A 52 -4.47 -4.35 -6.13
CA ALA A 52 -4.44 -5.79 -5.94
C ALA A 52 -4.45 -6.19 -4.45
N LEU A 53 -3.71 -5.48 -3.60
CA LEU A 53 -3.68 -5.74 -2.16
C LEU A 53 -5.00 -5.36 -1.47
N VAL A 54 -5.61 -4.23 -1.83
CA VAL A 54 -6.96 -3.88 -1.35
C VAL A 54 -7.97 -4.97 -1.76
N ALA A 55 -7.96 -5.37 -3.03
CA ALA A 55 -8.83 -6.43 -3.53
C ALA A 55 -8.62 -7.75 -2.78
N LEU A 56 -7.37 -8.12 -2.48
CA LEU A 56 -7.04 -9.31 -1.70
C LEU A 56 -7.63 -9.26 -0.28
N LYS A 57 -7.54 -8.11 0.40
CA LYS A 57 -8.09 -7.96 1.76
C LYS A 57 -9.61 -8.02 1.77
N LEU A 58 -10.28 -7.35 0.83
CA LEU A 58 -11.74 -7.43 0.67
C LEU A 58 -12.20 -8.85 0.29
N SER A 59 -11.45 -9.53 -0.58
CA SER A 59 -11.71 -10.94 -0.92
C SER A 59 -11.60 -11.85 0.31
N ARG A 60 -10.61 -11.66 1.17
CA ARG A 60 -10.52 -12.43 2.44
C ARG A 60 -11.68 -12.12 3.38
N HIS A 61 -12.14 -10.87 3.40
CA HIS A 61 -13.25 -10.44 4.24
C HIS A 61 -14.59 -11.05 3.80
N SER A 62 -14.78 -11.30 2.50
CA SER A 62 -16.05 -11.85 1.99
C SER A 62 -16.34 -13.28 2.47
N TYR A 63 -15.30 -14.05 2.84
CA TYR A 63 -15.48 -15.38 3.44
C TYR A 63 -15.83 -15.32 4.92
N ASN A 64 -15.19 -14.42 5.66
CA ASN A 64 -15.39 -14.26 7.10
C ASN A 64 -15.01 -12.84 7.51
N TYR A 65 -15.83 -12.23 8.37
CA TYR A 65 -15.50 -10.97 9.00
C TYR A 65 -14.22 -11.12 9.84
N LYS A 66 -13.21 -10.31 9.50
CA LYS A 66 -12.03 -10.05 10.33
C LYS A 66 -11.72 -8.56 10.23
N GLU A 67 -11.61 -7.90 11.38
CA GLU A 67 -11.32 -6.47 11.47
C GLU A 67 -10.00 -6.11 10.79
N ASP A 68 -8.96 -6.94 10.98
CA ASP A 68 -7.65 -6.80 10.32
C ASP A 68 -7.74 -6.68 8.79
N ASN A 69 -8.69 -7.37 8.14
CA ASN A 69 -8.84 -7.26 6.69
C ASN A 69 -9.29 -5.85 6.29
N LEU A 70 -10.21 -5.24 7.06
CA LEU A 70 -10.66 -3.87 6.81
C LEU A 70 -9.58 -2.86 7.18
N LEU A 71 -8.89 -3.08 8.31
CA LEU A 71 -7.74 -2.28 8.73
C LEU A 71 -6.64 -2.26 7.65
N ASP A 72 -6.24 -3.42 7.14
CA ASP A 72 -5.22 -3.54 6.10
C ASP A 72 -5.65 -2.85 4.80
N ALA A 73 -6.93 -3.01 4.41
CA ALA A 73 -7.47 -2.32 3.24
C ALA A 73 -7.40 -0.79 3.41
N CYS A 74 -7.79 -0.28 4.57
CA CYS A 74 -7.66 1.15 4.91
C CYS A 74 -6.19 1.61 4.88
N ALA A 75 -5.27 0.80 5.41
CA ALA A 75 -3.84 1.11 5.40
C ALA A 75 -3.28 1.18 3.97
N TYR A 76 -3.64 0.24 3.09
CA TYR A 76 -3.21 0.30 1.68
C TYR A 76 -3.80 1.50 0.94
N ILE A 77 -5.06 1.86 1.20
CA ILE A 77 -5.68 3.06 0.61
C ILE A 77 -4.95 4.33 1.09
N GLY A 78 -4.67 4.45 2.38
CA GLY A 78 -3.92 5.60 2.92
C GLY A 78 -2.49 5.69 2.37
N ALA A 79 -1.82 4.54 2.20
CA ALA A 79 -0.49 4.51 1.60
C ALA A 79 -0.50 4.85 0.10
N LEU A 80 -1.58 4.54 -0.63
CA LEU A 80 -1.77 4.97 -2.02
C LEU A 80 -1.95 6.48 -2.11
N ASP A 81 -2.74 7.09 -1.22
CA ASP A 81 -2.92 8.56 -1.17
C ASP A 81 -1.57 9.29 -0.94
N ASN A 82 -0.72 8.75 -0.06
CA ASN A 82 0.65 9.28 0.11
C ASN A 82 1.46 9.16 -1.19
N TYR A 83 1.41 8.01 -1.87
CA TYR A 83 2.14 7.80 -3.12
C TYR A 83 1.69 8.75 -4.24
N GLU A 84 0.40 9.01 -4.38
CA GLU A 84 -0.13 9.97 -5.36
C GLU A 84 0.34 11.41 -5.07
N LYS A 85 0.40 11.79 -3.78
CA LYS A 85 0.94 13.09 -3.37
C LYS A 85 2.44 13.19 -3.66
N GLU A 86 3.23 12.16 -3.33
CA GLU A 86 4.65 12.07 -3.66
C GLU A 86 4.89 12.27 -5.16
N LYS A 87 4.16 11.52 -6.01
CA LYS A 87 4.26 11.58 -7.47
C LYS A 87 3.89 12.96 -8.02
N ARG A 88 2.88 13.61 -7.45
CA ARG A 88 2.47 14.97 -7.82
C ARG A 88 3.56 15.98 -7.46
N ASP A 89 4.13 15.87 -6.27
CA ASP A 89 5.20 16.76 -5.80
C ASP A 89 6.50 16.59 -6.59
N GLU A 90 6.82 15.37 -7.02
CA GLU A 90 7.92 15.10 -7.95
C GLU A 90 7.69 15.72 -9.33
N SER A 91 6.46 15.63 -9.85
CA SER A 91 6.10 16.18 -11.15
C SER A 91 6.16 17.72 -11.18
N ASN A 92 5.85 18.38 -10.06
CA ASN A 92 5.89 19.85 -9.94
C ASN A 92 7.31 20.42 -9.75
N LYS A 93 8.33 19.57 -9.57
CA LYS A 93 9.74 19.99 -9.43
C LYS A 93 10.49 20.06 -10.76
N GLY A 94 9.91 19.56 -11.85
CA GLY A 94 10.46 19.62 -13.21
C GLY A 94 9.88 20.78 -14.00
#